data_AF-A0A848ZBQ0-F1
#
_entry.id   AF-A0A848ZBQ0-F1
#
_cell.length_a   1.000
_cell.length_b   1.000
_cell.length_c   1.000
_cell.angle_alpha   90.00
_cell.angle_beta   90.00
_cell.angle_gamma   90.00
#
_symmetry.space_group_name_H-M   'P 1'
#
loop_
_entity.id
_entity.type
_entity.pdbx_description
1 polymer ?
#
loop_
_entity_poly.entity_id
_entity_poly.type
_entity_poly.pdbx_seq_one_letter_code
_entity_poly.pdbx_strand_id
1 'polypeptide(L)'
;MRRLAGGRLDRRALLTGLLAIGAVPAWSAGAAARDIDPSGDVYRLARMTVFGTPRQAREALIGLGRLGRADAVPGLILARRYGPLGRETDQLLAALTGNSQASSWDDWMVWQQTHPEVRPHVSFARLKLDVLSRIDLQFHRLLASGEQLRTVRLEEITWRGVKVDAIRALTDPALVVGSEAGFMNGDDFVFGVEFDGHARAYPLKIMDWHEILNDFVGGRPVTLVHCPLSGTAALYGTAMDGQAPPLKFRGSGLVYRSTMLMVDGEGGSLWDPLLGQPLAGPLAGSDLRLTPLPLTLTRWSDWRIRHPETSVLSIETGFGHAYLPGAADAGYAESDSPAFPVAIADFRMAPKDLVFGLRLPEGDKAWPLTAFADDTVINDDLNGAGLVLLGNARDRTVRAYRRDGQAFQATSSPLVLFAGEQGVWRVTEAALQGPNGAALPRLAGPTASWFAWADRVGGGTPLFAPGSVPTD
;
A
#
# COMPACT_ATOMS: atom_id res chain seq x y z
N MET A 1 19.98 -31.05 47.89
CA MET A 1 19.33 -32.14 48.65
C MET A 1 17.91 -32.28 48.09
N ARG A 2 17.40 -33.38 47.53
CA ARG A 2 17.79 -34.79 47.40
C ARG A 2 17.51 -35.25 45.96
N ARG A 3 18.42 -36.09 45.43
CA ARG A 3 18.19 -37.01 44.31
C ARG A 3 17.24 -38.14 44.76
N LEU A 4 16.63 -38.83 43.79
CA LEU A 4 16.76 -40.28 43.51
C LEU A 4 15.68 -40.64 42.46
N ALA A 5 16.07 -40.98 41.23
CA ALA A 5 16.27 -42.35 40.69
C ALA A 5 15.04 -42.75 39.84
N GLY A 6 15.12 -43.21 38.59
CA GLY A 6 16.16 -43.97 37.91
C GLY A 6 15.59 -45.36 37.60
N GLY A 7 15.15 -45.59 36.35
CA GLY A 7 14.60 -46.88 35.90
C GLY A 7 14.51 -46.98 34.38
N ARG A 8 15.62 -47.41 33.75
CA ARG A 8 15.71 -48.11 32.44
C ARG A 8 15.49 -49.61 32.75
N LEU A 9 14.98 -50.54 31.94
CA LEU A 9 14.77 -50.81 30.50
C LEU A 9 13.74 -51.96 30.45
N ASP A 10 12.95 -52.12 29.37
CA ASP A 10 13.09 -53.34 28.55
C ASP A 10 12.44 -53.19 27.16
N ARG A 11 13.10 -53.78 26.16
CA ARG A 11 12.69 -53.82 24.76
C ARG A 11 12.15 -55.22 24.44
N ARG A 12 11.13 -55.25 23.57
CA ARG A 12 10.62 -56.38 22.77
C ARG A 12 9.42 -57.13 23.36
N ALA A 13 8.23 -56.75 22.87
CA ALA A 13 7.27 -57.71 22.36
C ALA A 13 6.55 -57.09 21.15
N LEU A 14 6.90 -57.58 19.97
CA LEU A 14 6.14 -57.42 18.73
C LEU A 14 4.92 -58.33 18.81
N LEU A 15 3.72 -57.80 18.60
CA LEU A 15 2.58 -58.49 17.97
C LEU A 15 1.50 -57.47 17.61
N THR A 16 1.47 -57.16 16.31
CA THR A 16 0.28 -57.04 15.45
C THR A 16 -0.99 -56.43 16.06
N GLY A 17 -1.22 -55.16 15.76
CA GLY A 17 -2.52 -54.50 15.84
C GLY A 17 -2.66 -53.52 14.68
N LEU A 18 -3.25 -53.98 13.57
CA LEU A 18 -3.76 -53.14 12.50
C LEU A 18 -4.79 -52.17 13.09
N LEU A 19 -4.39 -50.93 13.34
CA LEU A 19 -5.33 -49.85 13.60
C LEU A 19 -5.79 -49.31 12.25
N ALA A 20 -7.02 -49.69 11.91
CA ALA A 20 -7.80 -49.07 10.86
C ALA A 20 -7.75 -47.55 11.03
N ILE A 21 -7.11 -46.88 10.07
CA ILE A 21 -7.27 -45.44 9.86
C ILE A 21 -8.74 -45.27 9.51
N GLY A 22 -9.54 -44.89 10.51
CA GLY A 22 -10.90 -44.42 10.29
C GLY A 22 -10.81 -43.25 9.33
N ALA A 23 -11.33 -43.46 8.13
CA ALA A 23 -11.50 -42.41 7.15
C ALA A 23 -12.28 -41.28 7.82
N VAL A 24 -11.61 -40.16 8.07
CA VAL A 24 -12.27 -38.89 8.32
C VAL A 24 -13.17 -38.67 7.10
N PRO A 25 -14.49 -38.51 7.25
CA PRO A 25 -15.32 -38.27 6.10
C PRO A 25 -14.79 -37.00 5.46
N ALA A 26 -14.39 -37.11 4.19
CA ALA A 26 -14.24 -35.96 3.33
C ALA A 26 -15.60 -35.27 3.35
N TRP A 27 -15.72 -34.19 4.14
CA TRP A 27 -16.74 -33.20 3.91
C TRP A 27 -16.38 -32.63 2.54
N SER A 28 -17.00 -33.19 1.52
CA SER A 28 -17.25 -32.45 0.30
C SER A 28 -17.92 -31.17 0.77
N ALA A 29 -17.15 -30.08 0.81
CA ALA A 29 -17.69 -28.76 0.72
C ALA A 29 -18.43 -28.76 -0.62
N GLY A 30 -19.71 -29.14 -0.58
CA GLY A 30 -20.63 -28.82 -1.63
C GLY A 30 -20.43 -27.32 -1.83
N ALA A 31 -19.93 -26.94 -3.01
CA ALA A 31 -20.09 -25.59 -3.49
C ALA A 31 -21.57 -25.29 -3.27
N ALA A 32 -21.88 -24.48 -2.25
CA ALA A 32 -23.22 -23.96 -2.06
C ALA A 32 -23.54 -23.35 -3.41
N ALA A 33 -24.47 -23.97 -4.13
CA ALA A 33 -24.86 -23.53 -5.45
C ALA A 33 -25.10 -22.02 -5.31
N ARG A 34 -24.33 -21.22 -6.05
CA ARG A 34 -24.55 -19.77 -6.11
C ARG A 34 -26.04 -19.62 -6.37
N ASP A 35 -26.77 -19.14 -5.37
CA ASP A 35 -28.23 -19.10 -5.43
C ASP A 35 -28.57 -18.19 -6.60
N ILE A 36 -28.89 -18.81 -7.74
CA ILE A 36 -29.24 -18.12 -8.96
C ILE A 36 -30.52 -17.40 -8.57
N ASP A 37 -30.49 -16.06 -8.45
CA ASP A 37 -31.68 -15.21 -8.30
C ASP A 37 -32.42 -15.26 -9.64
N PRO A 38 -33.34 -16.21 -9.88
CA PRO A 38 -33.90 -16.46 -11.20
C PRO A 38 -34.84 -15.33 -11.60
N SER A 39 -35.33 -14.60 -10.60
CA SER A 39 -36.14 -13.38 -10.68
C SER A 39 -35.33 -12.12 -11.01
N GLY A 40 -34.03 -12.09 -10.72
CA GLY A 40 -33.21 -10.87 -10.77
C GLY A 40 -33.67 -9.79 -9.77
N ASP A 41 -34.40 -10.18 -8.73
CA ASP A 41 -35.05 -9.27 -7.80
C ASP A 41 -34.05 -8.52 -6.94
N VAL A 42 -32.96 -9.15 -6.49
CA VAL A 42 -31.94 -8.49 -5.67
C VAL A 42 -31.27 -7.38 -6.47
N TYR A 43 -30.86 -7.66 -7.71
CA TYR A 43 -30.27 -6.65 -8.58
C TYR A 43 -31.26 -5.51 -8.87
N ARG A 44 -32.49 -5.83 -9.28
CA ARG A 44 -33.52 -4.85 -9.63
C ARG A 44 -33.81 -3.92 -8.45
N LEU A 45 -34.04 -4.49 -7.27
CA LEU A 45 -34.32 -3.73 -6.05
C LEU A 45 -33.10 -2.90 -5.64
N ALA A 46 -31.90 -3.49 -5.55
CA ALA A 46 -30.69 -2.76 -5.17
C ALA A 46 -30.40 -1.61 -6.16
N ARG A 47 -30.57 -1.83 -7.46
CA ARG A 47 -30.46 -0.78 -8.48
C ARG A 47 -31.48 0.34 -8.27
N MET A 48 -32.71 0.02 -7.88
CA MET A 48 -33.74 1.01 -7.55
C MET A 48 -33.43 1.80 -6.28
N THR A 49 -32.73 1.22 -5.30
CA THR A 49 -32.28 1.96 -4.10
C THR A 49 -31.26 3.06 -4.44
N VAL A 50 -30.49 2.89 -5.52
CA VAL A 50 -29.48 3.87 -5.95
C VAL A 50 -30.05 4.88 -6.96
N PHE A 51 -30.75 4.39 -7.98
CA PHE A 51 -31.14 5.22 -9.14
C PHE A 51 -32.63 5.53 -9.24
N GLY A 52 -33.45 4.97 -8.36
CA GLY A 52 -34.89 5.23 -8.33
C GLY A 52 -35.21 6.61 -7.74
N THR A 53 -36.43 7.07 -7.99
CA THR A 53 -37.02 8.17 -7.21
C THR A 53 -37.08 7.79 -5.72
N PRO A 54 -37.18 8.75 -4.77
CA PRO A 54 -37.30 8.43 -3.35
C PRO A 54 -38.43 7.44 -3.03
N ARG A 55 -39.55 7.50 -3.75
CA ARG A 55 -40.65 6.53 -3.62
C ARG A 55 -40.22 5.12 -4.04
N GLN A 56 -39.63 4.99 -5.23
CA GLN A 56 -39.15 3.72 -5.75
C GLN A 56 -38.02 3.13 -4.89
N ALA A 57 -37.11 3.97 -4.40
CA ALA A 57 -36.04 3.56 -3.49
C ALA A 57 -36.62 3.01 -2.18
N ARG A 58 -37.65 3.66 -1.61
CA ARG A 58 -38.33 3.19 -0.39
C ARG A 58 -39.03 1.85 -0.61
N GLU A 59 -39.77 1.71 -1.71
CA GLU A 59 -40.40 0.44 -2.10
C GLU A 59 -39.35 -0.67 -2.28
N ALA A 60 -38.18 -0.32 -2.84
CA ALA A 60 -37.07 -1.25 -3.01
C ALA A 60 -36.41 -1.67 -1.68
N LEU A 61 -36.20 -0.74 -0.74
CA LEU A 61 -35.71 -1.04 0.60
C LEU A 61 -36.66 -1.99 1.35
N ILE A 62 -37.97 -1.76 1.26
CA ILE A 62 -38.97 -2.67 1.84
C ILE A 62 -38.88 -4.06 1.20
N GLY A 63 -38.72 -4.12 -0.13
CA GLY A 63 -38.52 -5.37 -0.85
C GLY A 63 -37.28 -6.14 -0.39
N LEU A 64 -36.13 -5.47 -0.29
CA LEU A 64 -34.88 -6.06 0.20
C LEU A 64 -34.99 -6.52 1.66
N GLY A 65 -35.69 -5.74 2.51
CA GLY A 65 -35.97 -6.13 3.89
C GLY A 65 -36.80 -7.40 4.01
N ARG A 66 -37.79 -7.61 3.13
CA ARG A 66 -38.58 -8.85 3.08
C ARG A 66 -37.77 -10.06 2.62
N LEU A 67 -36.78 -9.86 1.73
CA LEU A 67 -35.87 -10.92 1.33
C LEU A 67 -34.94 -11.33 2.48
N GLY A 68 -34.57 -10.40 3.35
CA GLY A 68 -33.80 -10.69 4.57
C GLY A 68 -32.39 -11.26 4.31
N ARG A 69 -31.82 -11.00 3.12
CA ARG A 69 -30.55 -11.60 2.71
C ARG A 69 -29.34 -10.74 3.12
N ALA A 70 -28.39 -11.36 3.82
CA ALA A 70 -27.13 -10.71 4.19
C ALA A 70 -26.28 -10.32 2.98
N ASP A 71 -26.37 -11.05 1.87
CA ASP A 71 -25.59 -10.76 0.65
C ASP A 71 -26.04 -9.48 -0.11
N ALA A 72 -27.19 -8.91 0.26
CA ALA A 72 -27.64 -7.60 -0.22
C ALA A 72 -26.92 -6.42 0.48
N VAL A 73 -26.27 -6.66 1.62
CA VAL A 73 -25.65 -5.63 2.47
C VAL A 73 -24.63 -4.78 1.70
N PRO A 74 -23.66 -5.32 0.95
CA PRO A 74 -22.73 -4.48 0.18
C PRO A 74 -23.43 -3.56 -0.84
N GLY A 75 -24.52 -4.03 -1.44
CA GLY A 75 -25.36 -3.21 -2.34
C GLY A 75 -26.07 -2.07 -1.61
N LEU A 76 -26.54 -2.30 -0.39
CA LEU A 76 -27.13 -1.28 0.47
C LEU A 76 -26.09 -0.28 0.97
N ILE A 77 -24.85 -0.70 1.27
CA ILE A 77 -23.75 0.20 1.62
C ILE A 77 -23.43 1.13 0.44
N LEU A 78 -23.48 0.61 -0.79
CA LEU A 78 -23.37 1.41 -2.00
C LEU A 78 -24.55 2.40 -2.12
N ALA A 79 -25.77 1.96 -1.85
CA ALA A 79 -26.96 2.82 -1.82
C ALA A 79 -26.90 3.89 -0.72
N ARG A 80 -26.27 3.60 0.43
CA ARG A 80 -26.07 4.56 1.50
C ARG A 80 -25.19 5.74 1.07
N ARG A 81 -24.28 5.51 0.11
CA ARG A 81 -23.42 6.56 -0.46
C ARG A 81 -24.07 7.32 -1.61
N TYR A 82 -24.75 6.61 -2.52
CA TYR A 82 -25.18 7.17 -3.82
C TYR A 82 -26.70 7.31 -3.98
N GLY A 83 -27.47 6.71 -3.09
CA GLY A 83 -28.93 6.72 -3.12
C GLY A 83 -29.55 7.85 -2.30
N PRO A 84 -30.86 8.12 -2.49
CA PRO A 84 -31.52 9.28 -1.90
C PRO A 84 -32.02 9.07 -0.46
N LEU A 85 -31.97 7.85 0.09
CA LEU A 85 -32.59 7.49 1.38
C LEU A 85 -31.58 6.99 2.42
N GLY A 86 -30.65 7.84 2.83
CA GLY A 86 -29.56 7.46 3.73
C GLY A 86 -30.04 6.83 5.05
N ARG A 87 -30.96 7.49 5.76
CA ARG A 87 -31.47 7.04 7.07
C ARG A 87 -32.23 5.72 6.98
N GLU A 88 -33.16 5.58 6.02
CA GLU A 88 -33.89 4.32 5.83
C GLU A 88 -32.95 3.18 5.41
N THR A 89 -31.88 3.50 4.67
CA THR A 89 -30.85 2.52 4.32
C THR A 89 -30.08 2.06 5.56
N ASP A 90 -29.69 2.99 6.45
CA ASP A 90 -29.04 2.66 7.73
C ASP A 90 -29.92 1.77 8.61
N GLN A 91 -31.23 2.03 8.67
CA GLN A 91 -32.18 1.22 9.42
C GLN A 91 -32.25 -0.23 8.89
N LEU A 92 -32.28 -0.39 7.57
CA LEU A 92 -32.28 -1.72 6.96
C LEU A 92 -30.94 -2.43 7.15
N LEU A 93 -29.82 -1.72 6.96
CA LEU A 93 -28.49 -2.26 7.24
C LEU A 93 -28.38 -2.73 8.70
N ALA A 94 -28.85 -1.94 9.66
CA ALA A 94 -28.88 -2.32 11.07
C ALA A 94 -29.75 -3.57 11.32
N ALA A 95 -30.91 -3.66 10.68
CA ALA A 95 -31.78 -4.83 10.81
C ALA A 95 -31.18 -6.11 10.22
N LEU A 96 -30.47 -6.02 9.09
CA LEU A 96 -29.85 -7.18 8.41
C LEU A 96 -28.55 -7.64 9.08
N THR A 97 -27.82 -6.71 9.70
CA THR A 97 -26.48 -6.98 10.26
C THR A 97 -26.48 -7.14 11.78
N GLY A 98 -27.54 -6.68 12.46
CA GLY A 98 -27.55 -6.53 13.91
C GLY A 98 -26.69 -5.37 14.43
N ASN A 99 -26.05 -4.59 13.54
CA ASN A 99 -25.22 -3.46 13.93
C ASN A 99 -26.06 -2.18 14.06
N SER A 100 -26.18 -1.65 15.28
CA SER A 100 -26.90 -0.39 15.56
C SER A 100 -25.99 0.81 15.76
N GLN A 101 -24.67 0.63 15.68
CA GLN A 101 -23.68 1.68 15.90
C GLN A 101 -23.33 2.44 14.62
N ALA A 102 -23.28 1.75 13.48
CA ALA A 102 -22.97 2.36 12.19
C ALA A 102 -24.12 3.27 11.71
N SER A 103 -23.78 4.51 11.34
CA SER A 103 -24.76 5.53 10.95
C SER A 103 -24.34 6.40 9.75
N SER A 104 -23.11 6.21 9.29
CA SER A 104 -22.55 6.87 8.12
C SER A 104 -22.07 5.85 7.10
N TRP A 105 -21.86 6.28 5.85
CA TRP A 105 -21.21 5.44 4.86
C TRP A 105 -19.82 4.97 5.34
N ASP A 106 -19.10 5.83 6.07
CA ASP A 106 -17.78 5.50 6.60
C ASP A 106 -17.84 4.35 7.61
N ASP A 107 -18.77 4.42 8.57
CA ASP A 107 -18.97 3.35 9.56
C ASP A 107 -19.33 2.02 8.89
N TRP A 108 -20.22 2.06 7.89
CA TRP A 108 -20.62 0.86 7.16
C TRP A 108 -19.50 0.28 6.30
N MET A 109 -18.60 1.11 5.77
CA MET A 109 -17.41 0.62 5.08
C MET A 109 -16.44 -0.06 6.05
N VAL A 110 -16.22 0.49 7.25
CA VAL A 110 -15.42 -0.17 8.30
C VAL A 110 -16.07 -1.48 8.73
N TRP A 111 -17.38 -1.49 8.92
CA TRP A 111 -18.13 -2.72 9.19
C TRP A 111 -17.93 -3.75 8.07
N GLN A 112 -18.08 -3.35 6.80
CA GLN A 112 -17.88 -4.23 5.66
C GLN A 112 -16.47 -4.81 5.63
N GLN A 113 -15.45 -4.00 5.91
CA GLN A 113 -14.04 -4.41 5.95
C GLN A 113 -13.76 -5.44 7.06
N THR A 114 -14.45 -5.33 8.20
CA THR A 114 -14.30 -6.23 9.35
C THR A 114 -15.18 -7.49 9.29
N HIS A 115 -16.10 -7.59 8.32
CA HIS A 115 -17.00 -8.72 8.13
C HIS A 115 -16.78 -9.40 6.75
N PRO A 116 -15.61 -10.01 6.51
CA PRO A 116 -15.28 -10.64 5.23
C PRO A 116 -16.17 -11.84 4.89
N GLU A 117 -16.82 -12.46 5.87
CA GLU A 117 -17.78 -13.55 5.71
C GLU A 117 -19.05 -13.12 4.96
N VAL A 118 -19.40 -11.83 4.98
CA VAL A 118 -20.55 -11.28 4.25
C VAL A 118 -20.18 -11.06 2.80
N ARG A 119 -20.39 -12.09 1.97
CA ARG A 119 -20.10 -12.04 0.54
C ARG A 119 -21.19 -11.25 -0.21
N PRO A 120 -20.84 -10.33 -1.12
CA PRO A 120 -21.82 -9.64 -1.94
C PRO A 120 -22.62 -10.61 -2.81
N HIS A 121 -23.89 -10.31 -3.02
CA HIS A 121 -24.72 -10.98 -4.01
C HIS A 121 -24.04 -10.95 -5.38
N VAL A 122 -24.23 -11.99 -6.22
CA VAL A 122 -23.57 -12.12 -7.54
C VAL A 122 -23.79 -10.91 -8.46
N SER A 123 -24.90 -10.19 -8.27
CA SER A 123 -25.22 -8.97 -9.04
C SER A 123 -24.53 -7.70 -8.55
N PHE A 124 -23.83 -7.74 -7.41
CA PHE A 124 -23.19 -6.55 -6.83
C PHE A 124 -22.16 -5.95 -7.77
N ALA A 125 -21.35 -6.77 -8.45
CA ALA A 125 -20.37 -6.28 -9.41
C ALA A 125 -21.04 -5.45 -10.52
N ARG A 126 -22.17 -5.94 -11.06
CA ARG A 126 -22.98 -5.21 -12.04
C ARG A 126 -23.52 -3.90 -11.48
N LEU A 127 -24.07 -3.91 -10.26
CA LEU A 127 -24.58 -2.71 -9.60
C LEU A 127 -23.47 -1.66 -9.41
N LYS A 128 -22.29 -2.10 -8.95
CA LYS A 128 -21.14 -1.21 -8.75
C LYS A 128 -20.66 -0.60 -10.06
N LEU A 129 -20.59 -1.39 -11.13
CA LEU A 129 -20.27 -0.90 -12.46
C LEU A 129 -21.32 0.12 -12.96
N ASP A 130 -22.62 -0.15 -12.80
CA ASP A 130 -23.67 0.81 -13.17
C ASP A 130 -23.49 2.17 -12.46
N VAL A 131 -23.08 2.16 -11.18
CA VAL A 131 -22.81 3.36 -10.39
C VAL A 131 -21.57 4.09 -10.90
N LEU A 132 -20.44 3.38 -10.97
CA LEU A 132 -19.17 4.01 -11.30
C LEU A 132 -19.12 4.46 -12.76
N SER A 133 -19.71 3.71 -13.70
CA SER A 133 -19.75 4.09 -15.12
C SER A 133 -20.54 5.38 -15.41
N ARG A 134 -21.44 5.80 -14.51
CA ARG A 134 -22.10 7.13 -14.62
C ARG A 134 -21.17 8.28 -14.23
N ILE A 135 -20.15 8.00 -13.42
CA ILE A 135 -19.12 8.97 -13.02
C ILE A 135 -18.05 9.04 -14.12
N ASP A 136 -17.55 7.87 -14.52
CA ASP A 136 -16.56 7.71 -15.58
C ASP A 136 -16.71 6.33 -16.24
N LEU A 137 -16.93 6.32 -17.56
CA LEU A 137 -17.04 5.09 -18.35
C LEU A 137 -15.76 4.25 -18.27
N GLN A 138 -14.59 4.85 -18.01
CA GLN A 138 -13.34 4.10 -17.86
C GLN A 138 -13.35 3.14 -16.67
N PHE A 139 -14.12 3.39 -15.60
CA PHE A 139 -14.25 2.44 -14.49
C PHE A 139 -14.84 1.10 -14.94
N HIS A 140 -15.63 1.08 -16.02
CA HIS A 140 -16.10 -0.18 -16.60
C HIS A 140 -14.91 -1.03 -17.06
N ARG A 141 -13.95 -0.42 -17.78
CA ARG A 141 -12.76 -1.13 -18.24
C ARG A 141 -11.92 -1.68 -17.09
N LEU A 142 -11.81 -0.94 -15.98
CA LEU A 142 -10.94 -1.30 -14.86
C LEU A 142 -11.52 -2.38 -13.95
N LEU A 143 -12.85 -2.45 -13.81
CA LEU A 143 -13.51 -3.28 -12.81
C LEU A 143 -14.41 -4.39 -13.38
N ALA A 144 -14.67 -4.40 -14.69
CA ALA A 144 -15.51 -5.43 -15.33
C ALA A 144 -14.85 -6.80 -15.43
N SER A 145 -13.59 -6.96 -15.00
CA SER A 145 -12.96 -8.27 -14.93
C SER A 145 -13.73 -9.21 -13.99
N GLY A 146 -13.65 -10.51 -14.25
CA GLY A 146 -14.28 -11.52 -13.39
C GLY A 146 -13.69 -11.53 -11.98
N GLU A 147 -14.41 -12.14 -11.03
CA GLU A 147 -13.96 -12.28 -9.64
C GLU A 147 -12.60 -12.98 -9.51
N GLN A 148 -12.34 -13.95 -10.39
CA GLN A 148 -11.07 -14.65 -10.50
C GLN A 148 -9.87 -13.74 -10.88
N LEU A 149 -10.14 -12.53 -11.36
CA LEU A 149 -9.12 -11.53 -11.72
C LEU A 149 -9.09 -10.40 -10.68
N ARG A 150 -9.21 -10.76 -9.40
CA ARG A 150 -9.06 -9.88 -8.25
C ARG A 150 -8.42 -10.62 -7.07
N THR A 151 -7.46 -9.97 -6.42
CA THR A 151 -6.87 -10.43 -5.15
C THR A 151 -7.41 -9.65 -3.93
N VAL A 152 -8.27 -8.66 -4.18
CA VAL A 152 -8.96 -7.85 -3.16
C VAL A 152 -10.47 -7.89 -3.38
N ARG A 153 -11.23 -7.59 -2.32
CA ARG A 153 -12.69 -7.56 -2.37
C ARG A 153 -13.20 -6.36 -3.16
N LEU A 154 -14.07 -6.60 -4.13
CA LEU A 154 -14.56 -5.56 -5.04
C LEU A 154 -15.28 -4.46 -4.27
N GLU A 155 -16.07 -4.82 -3.26
CA GLU A 155 -16.85 -3.92 -2.42
C GLU A 155 -15.99 -2.91 -1.64
N GLU A 156 -14.71 -3.18 -1.43
CA GLU A 156 -13.77 -2.27 -0.74
C GLU A 156 -13.06 -1.28 -1.68
N ILE A 157 -13.01 -1.55 -2.99
CA ILE A 157 -12.46 -0.61 -3.98
C ILE A 157 -13.41 0.59 -4.11
N THR A 158 -12.92 1.79 -3.84
CA THR A 158 -13.77 2.94 -3.59
C THR A 158 -13.43 4.08 -4.55
N TRP A 159 -14.45 4.80 -5.04
CA TRP A 159 -14.21 6.00 -5.84
C TRP A 159 -13.65 7.13 -4.97
N ARG A 160 -12.53 7.69 -5.40
CA ARG A 160 -11.78 8.74 -4.69
C ARG A 160 -12.42 10.12 -4.79
N GLY A 161 -13.36 10.34 -5.71
CA GLY A 161 -13.90 11.68 -6.00
C GLY A 161 -13.37 12.32 -7.28
N VAL A 162 -12.47 11.64 -8.01
CA VAL A 162 -11.91 12.11 -9.28
C VAL A 162 -12.07 11.07 -10.38
N LYS A 163 -12.10 11.51 -11.64
CA LYS A 163 -12.14 10.63 -12.81
C LYS A 163 -10.81 9.89 -12.99
N VAL A 164 -10.81 8.85 -13.81
CA VAL A 164 -9.57 8.17 -14.18
C VAL A 164 -8.65 9.20 -14.84
N ASP A 165 -7.38 9.23 -14.43
CA ASP A 165 -6.36 10.14 -14.97
C ASP A 165 -6.68 11.64 -14.78
N ALA A 166 -7.56 12.00 -13.84
CA ALA A 166 -7.78 13.40 -13.48
C ALA A 166 -6.62 13.99 -12.67
N ILE A 167 -6.00 13.17 -11.81
CA ILE A 167 -4.69 13.43 -11.22
C ILE A 167 -3.67 12.86 -12.21
N ARG A 168 -3.02 13.76 -12.95
CA ARG A 168 -2.25 13.40 -14.14
C ARG A 168 -0.88 12.88 -13.76
N ALA A 169 -0.57 11.65 -14.14
CA ALA A 169 0.79 11.16 -14.01
C ALA A 169 1.72 11.94 -14.94
N LEU A 170 2.90 12.28 -14.45
CA LEU A 170 3.96 12.85 -15.27
C LEU A 170 4.64 11.72 -16.03
N THR A 171 4.77 11.84 -17.34
CA THR A 171 5.40 10.82 -18.17
C THR A 171 6.44 11.48 -19.04
N ASP A 172 7.69 11.04 -18.90
CA ASP A 172 8.86 11.62 -19.56
C ASP A 172 8.89 13.16 -19.39
N PRO A 173 8.74 13.68 -18.14
CA PRO A 173 8.57 15.11 -17.93
C PRO A 173 9.86 15.89 -18.23
N ALA A 174 9.71 17.18 -18.53
CA ALA A 174 10.85 18.07 -18.71
C ALA A 174 11.69 18.18 -17.41
N LEU A 175 13.01 18.21 -17.59
CA LEU A 175 13.97 18.30 -16.50
C LEU A 175 14.90 19.49 -16.74
N VAL A 176 15.36 20.10 -15.66
CA VAL A 176 16.36 21.18 -15.67
C VAL A 176 17.58 20.75 -14.86
N VAL A 177 18.73 21.40 -15.08
CA VAL A 177 19.90 21.17 -14.21
C VAL A 177 19.61 21.77 -12.83
N GLY A 178 20.10 21.16 -11.76
CA GLY A 178 19.85 21.62 -10.39
C GLY A 178 20.28 23.06 -10.10
N SER A 179 21.28 23.59 -10.81
CA SER A 179 21.69 24.99 -10.72
C SER A 179 20.66 25.97 -11.31
N GLU A 180 19.79 25.51 -12.20
CA GLU A 180 18.76 26.29 -12.89
C GLU A 180 17.38 26.17 -12.22
N ALA A 181 17.25 25.30 -11.21
CA ALA A 181 16.01 25.08 -10.46
C ALA A 181 15.70 26.23 -9.47
N GLY A 182 15.59 27.47 -9.98
CA GLY A 182 15.34 28.68 -9.18
C GLY A 182 13.97 28.71 -8.48
N PHE A 183 13.07 27.78 -8.82
CA PHE A 183 11.79 27.58 -8.14
C PHE A 183 11.90 26.75 -6.86
N MET A 184 13.07 26.20 -6.54
CA MET A 184 13.31 25.36 -5.36
C MET A 184 13.96 26.15 -4.24
N ASN A 185 13.41 26.02 -3.03
CA ASN A 185 14.03 26.50 -1.79
C ASN A 185 14.89 25.38 -1.18
N GLY A 186 15.89 25.73 -0.36
CA GLY A 186 16.76 24.74 0.29
C GLY A 186 15.99 23.72 1.14
N ASP A 187 14.95 24.18 1.83
CA ASP A 187 14.09 23.35 2.70
C ASP A 187 13.01 22.58 1.95
N ASP A 188 12.86 22.76 0.64
CA ASP A 188 11.90 21.97 -0.13
C ASP A 188 12.34 20.50 -0.13
N PHE A 189 11.38 19.59 0.07
CA PHE A 189 11.65 18.16 -0.01
C PHE A 189 11.74 17.68 -1.47
N VAL A 190 12.66 16.76 -1.71
CA VAL A 190 12.79 16.04 -2.98
C VAL A 190 12.83 14.54 -2.75
N PHE A 191 12.23 13.81 -3.68
CA PHE A 191 12.53 12.40 -3.90
C PHE A 191 13.78 12.31 -4.79
N GLY A 192 14.91 11.99 -4.17
CA GLY A 192 16.19 11.78 -4.82
C GLY A 192 16.39 10.33 -5.24
N VAL A 193 16.92 10.15 -6.45
CA VAL A 193 17.24 8.86 -7.05
C VAL A 193 18.59 8.96 -7.74
N GLU A 194 19.42 7.93 -7.64
CA GLU A 194 20.67 7.84 -8.39
C GLU A 194 20.90 6.41 -8.88
N PHE A 195 21.11 6.25 -10.19
CA PHE A 195 21.59 5.00 -10.78
C PHE A 195 22.73 5.30 -11.73
N ASP A 196 23.82 4.54 -11.60
CA ASP A 196 24.95 4.59 -12.53
C ASP A 196 25.50 6.03 -12.74
N GLY A 197 25.53 6.83 -11.66
CA GLY A 197 25.98 8.23 -11.67
C GLY A 197 24.93 9.25 -12.16
N HIS A 198 23.75 8.81 -12.62
CA HIS A 198 22.67 9.68 -13.05
C HIS A 198 21.73 10.00 -11.89
N ALA A 199 21.90 11.18 -11.29
CA ALA A 199 21.08 11.66 -10.18
C ALA A 199 19.86 12.49 -10.65
N ARG A 200 18.68 12.15 -10.15
CA ARG A 200 17.42 12.89 -10.34
C ARG A 200 16.84 13.34 -9.01
N ALA A 201 16.23 14.52 -9.00
CA ALA A 201 15.41 15.02 -7.91
C ALA A 201 13.99 15.33 -8.39
N TYR A 202 12.99 14.76 -7.73
CA TYR A 202 11.58 15.02 -7.98
C TYR A 202 10.99 15.79 -6.80
N PRO A 203 10.69 17.10 -6.92
CA PRO A 203 10.18 17.90 -5.82
C PRO A 203 8.86 17.34 -5.28
N LEU A 204 8.80 17.15 -3.96
CA LEU A 204 7.60 16.67 -3.28
C LEU A 204 6.39 17.55 -3.59
N LYS A 205 6.57 18.88 -3.53
CA LYS A 205 5.51 19.86 -3.83
C LYS A 205 4.92 19.75 -5.24
N ILE A 206 5.62 19.12 -6.18
CA ILE A 206 5.09 18.79 -7.51
C ILE A 206 4.43 17.42 -7.46
N MET A 207 5.10 16.43 -6.85
CA MET A 207 4.57 15.08 -6.70
C MET A 207 3.28 15.00 -5.87
N ASP A 208 3.04 15.92 -4.94
CA ASP A 208 1.78 16.00 -4.19
C ASP A 208 0.56 16.23 -5.10
N TRP A 209 0.75 16.88 -6.26
CA TRP A 209 -0.30 17.13 -7.26
C TRP A 209 -0.42 16.04 -8.33
N HIS A 210 0.67 15.31 -8.60
CA HIS A 210 0.76 14.38 -9.71
C HIS A 210 0.73 12.91 -9.32
N GLU A 211 1.22 12.62 -8.11
CA GLU A 211 1.25 11.33 -7.42
C GLU A 211 2.03 10.20 -8.11
N ILE A 212 2.14 10.21 -9.44
CA ILE A 212 2.83 9.20 -10.23
C ILE A 212 3.71 9.93 -11.25
N LEU A 213 4.94 9.45 -11.38
CA LEU A 213 5.90 9.88 -12.40
C LEU A 213 6.51 8.66 -13.07
N ASN A 214 6.50 8.62 -14.40
CA ASN A 214 7.20 7.64 -15.23
C ASN A 214 8.38 8.33 -15.91
N ASP A 215 9.59 7.82 -15.73
CA ASP A 215 10.83 8.45 -16.22
C ASP A 215 11.88 7.39 -16.58
N PHE A 216 12.98 7.84 -17.20
CA PHE A 216 14.19 7.06 -17.43
C PHE A 216 15.37 7.69 -16.67
N VAL A 217 15.92 6.95 -15.71
CA VAL A 217 17.09 7.37 -14.92
C VAL A 217 18.27 6.50 -15.28
N GLY A 218 19.32 7.09 -15.89
CA GLY A 218 20.45 6.31 -16.41
C GLY A 218 20.03 5.25 -17.44
N GLY A 219 18.98 5.53 -18.22
CA GLY A 219 18.41 4.57 -19.19
C GLY A 219 17.51 3.48 -18.58
N ARG A 220 17.37 3.42 -17.25
CA ARG A 220 16.47 2.50 -16.56
C ARG A 220 15.05 3.08 -16.51
N PRO A 221 14.02 2.39 -17.04
CA PRO A 221 12.64 2.82 -16.91
C PRO A 221 12.16 2.64 -15.47
N VAL A 222 11.63 3.71 -14.89
CA VAL A 222 11.15 3.74 -13.52
C VAL A 222 9.76 4.35 -13.40
N THR A 223 9.06 3.98 -12.34
CA THR A 223 7.89 4.71 -11.86
C THR A 223 8.08 5.08 -10.39
N LEU A 224 7.95 6.38 -10.10
CA LEU A 224 7.85 6.91 -8.75
C LEU A 224 6.37 7.09 -8.43
N VAL A 225 5.94 6.55 -7.31
CA VAL A 225 4.61 6.80 -6.76
C VAL A 225 4.71 7.45 -5.39
N HIS A 226 3.94 8.51 -5.19
CA HIS A 226 3.70 9.21 -3.94
C HIS A 226 2.20 9.38 -3.75
N CYS A 227 1.62 8.79 -2.71
CA CYS A 227 0.22 8.93 -2.37
C CYS A 227 0.08 9.79 -1.11
N PRO A 228 -0.35 11.07 -1.22
CA PRO A 228 -0.58 11.93 -0.07
C PRO A 228 -1.56 11.34 0.96
N LEU A 229 -2.54 10.54 0.49
CA LEU A 229 -3.55 9.92 1.35
C LEU A 229 -2.94 8.92 2.35
N SER A 230 -2.01 8.10 1.90
CA SER A 230 -1.42 7.01 2.69
C SER A 230 0.02 7.28 3.10
N GLY A 231 0.60 8.44 2.74
CA GLY A 231 2.03 8.71 2.89
C GLY A 231 2.94 7.72 2.15
N THR A 232 2.38 6.93 1.23
CA THR A 232 3.14 5.91 0.49
C THR A 232 4.07 6.59 -0.48
N ALA A 233 5.38 6.37 -0.37
CA ALA A 233 6.35 6.76 -1.39
C ALA A 233 7.23 5.56 -1.75
N ALA A 234 7.27 5.22 -3.05
CA ALA A 234 8.00 4.06 -3.56
C ALA A 234 8.51 4.32 -4.97
N LEU A 235 9.68 3.78 -5.29
CA LEU A 235 10.25 3.77 -6.63
C LEU A 235 10.35 2.33 -7.12
N TYR A 236 9.97 2.11 -8.37
CA TYR A 236 10.03 0.79 -9.00
C TYR A 236 10.69 0.84 -10.37
N GLY A 237 11.40 -0.23 -10.72
CA GLY A 237 11.73 -0.54 -12.11
C GLY A 237 10.51 -1.08 -12.84
N THR A 238 10.26 -0.60 -14.06
CA THR A 238 9.06 -0.98 -14.84
C THR A 238 9.35 -1.82 -16.09
N ALA A 239 10.61 -2.16 -16.32
CA ALA A 239 10.97 -3.19 -17.29
C ALA A 239 10.57 -4.56 -16.72
N MET A 240 9.80 -5.33 -17.49
CA MET A 240 9.31 -6.65 -17.12
C MET A 240 9.84 -7.68 -18.12
N ASP A 241 10.25 -8.84 -17.63
CA ASP A 241 10.78 -9.91 -18.48
C ASP A 241 9.74 -10.34 -19.52
N GLY A 242 10.15 -10.31 -20.80
CA GLY A 242 9.29 -10.70 -21.91
C GLY A 242 8.19 -9.69 -22.27
N GLN A 243 8.16 -8.49 -21.65
CA GLN A 243 7.18 -7.45 -21.95
C GLN A 243 7.88 -6.14 -22.34
N ALA A 244 7.63 -5.69 -23.58
CA ALA A 244 8.05 -4.39 -24.09
C ALA A 244 6.84 -3.71 -24.76
N PRO A 245 6.65 -2.38 -24.59
CA PRO A 245 7.51 -1.44 -23.83
C PRO A 245 7.39 -1.61 -22.29
N PRO A 246 8.27 -0.98 -21.49
CA PRO A 246 8.14 -0.94 -20.03
C PRO A 246 6.77 -0.41 -19.60
N LEU A 247 6.29 -0.88 -18.44
CA LEU A 247 5.00 -0.42 -17.92
C LEU A 247 5.06 1.08 -17.59
N LYS A 248 3.98 1.78 -17.97
CA LYS A 248 3.70 3.15 -17.53
C LYS A 248 2.41 3.17 -16.74
N PHE A 249 2.43 3.90 -15.64
CA PHE A 249 1.31 3.98 -14.71
C PHE A 249 0.63 5.35 -14.76
N ARG A 250 -0.67 5.35 -14.49
CA ARG A 250 -1.49 6.57 -14.34
C ARG A 250 -2.42 6.44 -13.14
N GLY A 251 -3.03 7.54 -12.73
CA GLY A 251 -3.98 7.55 -11.61
C GLY A 251 -5.30 6.87 -11.98
N SER A 252 -5.76 5.91 -11.17
CA SER A 252 -7.02 5.21 -11.45
C SER A 252 -8.27 5.99 -11.05
N GLY A 253 -8.17 7.01 -10.18
CA GLY A 253 -9.34 7.63 -9.54
C GLY A 253 -10.04 6.74 -8.48
N LEU A 254 -9.46 5.58 -8.19
CA LEU A 254 -9.92 4.63 -7.17
C LEU A 254 -8.92 4.55 -6.02
N VAL A 255 -9.44 4.22 -4.84
CA VAL A 255 -8.65 3.88 -3.65
C VAL A 255 -9.04 2.49 -3.15
N TYR A 256 -8.11 1.82 -2.49
CA TYR A 256 -8.39 0.67 -1.66
C TYR A 256 -7.79 0.94 -0.28
N ARG A 257 -8.65 0.93 0.76
CA ARG A 257 -8.28 1.23 2.15
C ARG A 257 -7.44 2.50 2.28
N SER A 258 -8.00 3.61 1.79
CA SER A 258 -7.40 4.96 1.78
C SER A 258 -6.02 5.09 1.10
N THR A 259 -5.63 4.11 0.28
CA THR A 259 -4.45 4.17 -0.58
C THR A 259 -4.89 4.24 -2.04
N MET A 260 -4.29 5.12 -2.84
CA MET A 260 -4.60 5.19 -4.28
C MET A 260 -4.27 3.87 -4.98
N LEU A 261 -5.01 3.56 -6.05
CA LEU A 261 -4.66 2.49 -6.97
C LEU A 261 -4.03 3.09 -8.23
N MET A 262 -2.88 2.56 -8.63
CA MET A 262 -2.29 2.88 -9.94
C MET A 262 -3.01 2.04 -11.00
N VAL A 263 -2.99 2.47 -12.26
CA VAL A 263 -3.44 1.65 -13.39
C VAL A 263 -2.36 1.59 -14.46
N ASP A 264 -2.04 0.39 -14.96
CA ASP A 264 -1.14 0.23 -16.10
C ASP A 264 -1.84 0.63 -17.40
N GLY A 265 -1.15 1.41 -18.23
CA GLY A 265 -1.75 2.07 -19.39
C GLY A 265 -2.42 1.14 -20.40
N GLU A 266 -1.72 0.07 -20.81
CA GLU A 266 -2.20 -0.82 -21.88
C GLU A 266 -3.14 -1.92 -21.36
N GLY A 267 -2.79 -2.55 -20.23
CA GLY A 267 -3.52 -3.70 -19.68
C GLY A 267 -4.72 -3.34 -18.82
N GLY A 268 -4.74 -2.13 -18.21
CA GLY A 268 -5.87 -1.67 -17.41
C GLY A 268 -6.07 -2.46 -16.12
N SER A 269 -5.01 -3.03 -15.55
CA SER A 269 -5.01 -3.62 -14.22
C SER A 269 -4.80 -2.54 -13.16
N LEU A 270 -5.42 -2.71 -12.00
CA LEU A 270 -5.20 -1.87 -10.82
C LEU A 270 -4.04 -2.43 -10.02
N TRP A 271 -3.11 -1.58 -9.64
CA TRP A 271 -1.90 -1.95 -8.91
C TRP A 271 -1.82 -1.28 -7.54
N ASP A 272 -1.28 -2.03 -6.59
CA ASP A 272 -0.91 -1.54 -5.28
C ASP A 272 0.38 -0.70 -5.36
N PRO A 273 0.38 0.58 -4.95
CA PRO A 273 1.59 1.40 -4.97
C PRO A 273 2.60 1.00 -3.87
N LEU A 274 2.14 0.47 -2.74
CA LEU A 274 3.01 0.05 -1.63
C LEU A 274 3.63 -1.31 -1.93
N LEU A 275 2.83 -2.25 -2.47
CA LEU A 275 3.29 -3.61 -2.74
C LEU A 275 3.93 -3.79 -4.12
N GLY A 276 3.65 -2.92 -5.08
CA GLY A 276 4.14 -3.04 -6.46
C GLY A 276 3.54 -4.24 -7.19
N GLN A 277 2.27 -4.59 -6.91
CA GLN A 277 1.62 -5.79 -7.43
C GLN A 277 0.20 -5.54 -7.95
N PRO A 278 -0.30 -6.31 -8.92
CA PRO A 278 -1.65 -6.16 -9.44
C PRO A 278 -2.69 -6.70 -8.45
N LEU A 279 -3.73 -5.89 -8.21
CA LEU A 279 -4.84 -6.20 -7.30
C LEU A 279 -6.14 -6.57 -8.03
N ALA A 280 -6.37 -6.00 -9.20
CA ALA A 280 -7.55 -6.26 -10.02
C ALA A 280 -7.25 -6.07 -11.51
N GLY A 281 -7.98 -6.77 -12.37
CA GLY A 281 -7.83 -6.67 -13.83
C GLY A 281 -6.95 -7.78 -14.41
N PRO A 282 -6.55 -7.69 -15.69
CA PRO A 282 -5.94 -8.80 -16.42
C PRO A 282 -4.67 -9.40 -15.81
N LEU A 283 -3.90 -8.61 -15.05
CA LEU A 283 -2.66 -9.07 -14.42
C LEU A 283 -2.87 -9.55 -12.97
N ALA A 284 -4.06 -9.39 -12.40
CA ALA A 284 -4.34 -9.83 -11.03
C ALA A 284 -4.26 -11.35 -10.88
N GLY A 285 -3.72 -11.81 -9.77
CA GLY A 285 -3.48 -13.23 -9.51
C GLY A 285 -2.22 -13.79 -10.20
N SER A 286 -1.51 -12.99 -10.98
CA SER A 286 -0.17 -13.35 -11.48
C SER A 286 0.91 -13.17 -10.42
N ASP A 287 2.06 -13.79 -10.66
CA ASP A 287 3.28 -13.61 -9.85
C ASP A 287 4.05 -12.32 -10.21
N LEU A 288 3.51 -11.48 -11.10
CA LEU A 288 4.17 -10.24 -11.50
C LEU A 288 4.27 -9.27 -10.33
N ARG A 289 5.49 -8.81 -10.07
CA ARG A 289 5.82 -7.79 -9.07
C ARG A 289 6.79 -6.79 -9.69
N LEU A 290 6.58 -5.52 -9.42
CA LEU A 290 7.53 -4.48 -9.78
C LEU A 290 8.77 -4.60 -8.89
N THR A 291 9.95 -4.42 -9.48
CA THR A 291 11.21 -4.46 -8.76
C THR A 291 11.37 -3.17 -7.95
N PRO A 292 11.36 -3.20 -6.60
CA PRO A 292 11.53 -2.01 -5.80
C PRO A 292 12.96 -1.47 -5.95
N LEU A 293 13.09 -0.15 -6.03
CA LEU A 293 14.37 0.54 -6.18
C LEU A 293 14.57 1.53 -5.03
N PRO A 294 15.82 1.80 -4.60
CA PRO A 294 16.07 2.76 -3.53
C PRO A 294 15.58 4.17 -3.87
N LEU A 295 14.95 4.81 -2.89
CA LEU A 295 14.40 6.16 -2.97
C LEU A 295 14.82 6.95 -1.73
N THR A 296 15.28 8.18 -1.91
CA THR A 296 15.65 9.07 -0.79
C THR A 296 14.70 10.25 -0.73
N LEU A 297 13.96 10.39 0.35
CA LEU A 297 13.26 11.64 0.65
C LEU A 297 14.16 12.50 1.53
N THR A 298 14.48 13.72 1.11
CA THR A 298 15.43 14.61 1.80
C THR A 298 15.19 16.07 1.42
N ARG A 299 15.85 17.02 2.08
CA ARG A 299 15.83 18.43 1.69
C ARG A 299 16.65 18.66 0.43
N TRP A 300 16.22 19.63 -0.36
CA TRP A 300 16.89 20.02 -1.59
C TRP A 300 18.32 20.50 -1.36
N SER A 301 18.58 21.24 -0.27
CA SER A 301 19.93 21.64 0.13
C SER A 301 20.87 20.44 0.25
N ASP A 302 20.42 19.40 0.93
CA ASP A 302 21.25 18.25 1.28
C ASP A 302 21.44 17.33 0.08
N TRP A 303 20.42 17.23 -0.78
CA TRP A 303 20.53 16.54 -2.05
C TRP A 303 21.55 17.21 -2.98
N ARG A 304 21.49 18.53 -3.15
CA ARG A 304 22.41 19.28 -4.02
C ARG A 304 23.86 19.20 -3.59
N ILE A 305 24.13 19.23 -2.29
CA ILE A 305 25.50 19.09 -1.77
C ILE A 305 26.11 17.74 -2.20
N ARG A 306 25.29 16.68 -2.22
CA ARG A 306 25.72 15.32 -2.57
C ARG A 306 25.69 15.05 -4.08
N HIS A 307 24.79 15.70 -4.81
CA HIS A 307 24.57 15.51 -6.23
C HIS A 307 24.52 16.87 -6.97
N PRO A 308 25.66 17.59 -7.08
CA PRO A 308 25.69 18.93 -7.67
C PRO A 308 25.28 18.96 -9.15
N GLU A 309 25.45 17.84 -9.87
CA GLU A 309 25.09 17.68 -11.28
C GLU A 309 23.67 17.08 -11.48
N THR A 310 22.89 16.94 -10.40
CA THR A 310 21.55 16.35 -10.48
C THR A 310 20.64 17.12 -11.44
N SER A 311 19.79 16.40 -12.16
CA SER A 311 18.64 17.02 -12.84
C SER A 311 17.42 17.05 -11.93
N VAL A 312 16.61 18.08 -12.06
CA VAL A 312 15.40 18.29 -11.27
C VAL A 312 14.19 18.28 -12.19
N LEU A 313 13.10 17.67 -11.75
CA LEU A 313 11.80 17.80 -12.42
C LEU A 313 11.41 19.27 -12.55
N SER A 314 11.18 19.72 -13.78
CA SER A 314 10.79 21.09 -14.08
C SER A 314 9.43 21.41 -13.47
N ILE A 315 9.27 22.66 -13.03
CA ILE A 315 7.97 23.21 -12.63
C ILE A 315 7.03 23.41 -13.84
N GLU A 316 7.58 23.44 -15.06
CA GLU A 316 6.84 23.51 -16.32
C GLU A 316 6.27 22.13 -16.71
N THR A 317 5.38 21.61 -15.86
CA THR A 317 4.74 20.30 -16.03
C THR A 317 3.67 20.29 -17.13
N GLY A 318 3.27 21.47 -17.63
CA GLY A 318 2.12 21.66 -18.52
C GLY A 318 0.78 21.80 -17.81
N PHE A 319 0.75 21.88 -16.47
CA PHE A 319 -0.47 22.01 -15.67
C PHE A 319 -0.51 23.31 -14.86
N GLY A 320 -1.70 23.89 -14.70
CA GLY A 320 -1.92 25.19 -14.05
C GLY A 320 -1.98 25.13 -12.52
N HIS A 321 -1.08 24.38 -11.88
CA HIS A 321 -1.02 24.28 -10.41
C HIS A 321 -0.04 25.29 -9.81
N ALA A 322 -0.40 25.84 -8.65
CA ALA A 322 0.57 26.52 -7.79
C ALA A 322 1.29 25.46 -6.96
N TYR A 323 2.50 25.08 -7.39
CA TYR A 323 3.34 24.08 -6.71
C TYR A 323 3.96 24.64 -5.43
N LEU A 324 3.13 24.82 -4.42
CA LEU A 324 3.51 25.23 -3.07
C LEU A 324 3.49 24.02 -2.13
N PRO A 325 4.43 23.91 -1.19
CA PRO A 325 4.44 22.82 -0.21
C PRO A 325 3.10 22.71 0.54
N GLY A 326 2.52 21.50 0.59
CA GLY A 326 1.26 21.21 1.30
C GLY A 326 -0.01 21.78 0.65
N ALA A 327 0.08 22.39 -0.53
CA ALA A 327 -1.09 23.00 -1.18
C ALA A 327 -2.05 21.97 -1.79
N ALA A 328 -1.55 20.80 -2.22
CA ALA A 328 -2.36 19.79 -2.92
C ALA A 328 -3.33 19.06 -1.98
N ASP A 329 -2.97 18.94 -0.71
CA ASP A 329 -3.68 18.18 0.32
C ASP A 329 -4.00 19.03 1.56
N ALA A 330 -4.06 20.36 1.38
CA ALA A 330 -4.40 21.32 2.42
C ALA A 330 -5.69 20.90 3.16
N GLY A 331 -5.63 20.91 4.50
CA GLY A 331 -6.69 20.44 5.38
C GLY A 331 -6.67 18.93 5.66
N TYR A 332 -6.26 18.08 4.70
CA TYR A 332 -6.07 16.65 4.97
C TYR A 332 -4.73 16.36 5.65
N ALA A 333 -3.68 17.08 5.27
CA ALA A 333 -2.35 16.91 5.86
C ALA A 333 -2.38 16.94 7.40
N GLU A 334 -3.19 17.85 7.96
CA GLU A 334 -3.33 18.10 9.41
C GLU A 334 -4.30 17.15 10.13
N SER A 335 -5.11 16.36 9.40
CA SER A 335 -6.04 15.40 10.00
C SER A 335 -5.28 14.21 10.60
N ASP A 336 -5.68 13.68 11.75
CA ASP A 336 -5.13 12.42 12.30
C ASP A 336 -5.77 11.16 11.69
N SER A 337 -6.89 11.32 10.97
CA SER A 337 -7.66 10.22 10.40
C SER A 337 -7.38 10.02 8.91
N PRO A 338 -7.40 8.77 8.40
CA PRO A 338 -7.36 8.49 6.97
C PRO A 338 -8.49 9.19 6.20
N ALA A 339 -8.23 9.58 4.95
CA ALA A 339 -9.21 10.28 4.11
C ALA A 339 -10.41 9.41 3.69
N PHE A 340 -10.21 8.09 3.67
CA PHE A 340 -11.26 7.11 3.40
C PHE A 340 -11.34 6.08 4.52
N PRO A 341 -12.49 5.43 4.73
CA PRO A 341 -12.66 4.45 5.79
C PRO A 341 -11.65 3.30 5.71
N VAL A 342 -10.95 3.04 6.81
CA VAL A 342 -10.04 1.90 6.98
C VAL A 342 -10.36 1.22 8.31
N ALA A 343 -10.53 -0.10 8.28
CA ALA A 343 -10.59 -0.92 9.49
C ALA A 343 -9.19 -1.04 10.10
N ILE A 344 -8.91 -0.20 11.09
CA ILE A 344 -7.63 -0.20 11.79
C ILE A 344 -7.65 -1.31 12.83
N ALA A 345 -6.81 -2.32 12.65
CA ALA A 345 -6.65 -3.43 13.58
C ALA A 345 -5.41 -3.31 14.46
N ASP A 346 -4.48 -2.40 14.12
CA ASP A 346 -3.20 -2.23 14.80
C ASP A 346 -3.04 -0.81 15.36
N PHE A 347 -3.02 -0.70 16.68
CA PHE A 347 -2.96 0.56 17.42
C PHE A 347 -1.59 0.80 18.08
N ARG A 348 -0.54 0.09 17.67
CA ARG A 348 0.82 0.32 18.19
C ARG A 348 1.36 1.71 17.86
N MET A 349 0.85 2.33 16.80
CA MET A 349 1.18 3.68 16.34
C MET A 349 -0.10 4.41 15.93
N ALA A 350 -0.05 5.75 15.86
CA ALA A 350 -1.16 6.49 15.29
C ALA A 350 -1.31 6.13 13.80
N PRO A 351 -2.54 6.16 13.24
CA PRO A 351 -2.79 5.68 11.88
C PRO A 351 -1.88 6.32 10.83
N LYS A 352 -1.67 7.63 10.93
CA LYS A 352 -0.86 8.41 9.99
C LYS A 352 0.61 8.55 10.38
N ASP A 353 1.05 7.91 11.46
CA ASP A 353 2.49 7.88 11.78
C ASP A 353 3.24 7.21 10.63
N LEU A 354 4.32 7.83 10.17
CA LEU A 354 5.10 7.31 9.06
C LEU A 354 6.07 6.22 9.53
N VAL A 355 6.16 5.16 8.72
CA VAL A 355 7.16 4.10 8.84
C VAL A 355 7.94 3.97 7.54
N PHE A 356 9.20 3.54 7.67
CA PHE A 356 9.96 2.95 6.57
C PHE A 356 9.80 1.43 6.67
N GLY A 357 9.42 0.80 5.58
CA GLY A 357 9.17 -0.64 5.53
C GLY A 357 10.18 -1.37 4.66
N LEU A 358 10.63 -2.54 5.09
CA LEU A 358 11.36 -3.49 4.24
C LEU A 358 10.54 -4.74 4.04
N ARG A 359 10.57 -5.25 2.81
CA ARG A 359 9.99 -6.53 2.42
C ARG A 359 11.10 -7.37 1.81
N LEU A 360 11.58 -8.34 2.57
CA LEU A 360 12.68 -9.22 2.22
C LEU A 360 12.21 -10.68 2.22
N PRO A 361 12.96 -11.63 1.62
CA PRO A 361 12.63 -13.05 1.72
C PRO A 361 12.51 -13.56 3.16
N GLU A 362 13.23 -12.96 4.10
CA GLU A 362 13.18 -13.30 5.53
C GLU A 362 11.91 -12.78 6.23
N GLY A 363 11.16 -11.90 5.60
CA GLY A 363 9.91 -11.36 6.10
C GLY A 363 9.81 -9.85 5.88
N ASP A 364 8.81 -9.27 6.54
CA ASP A 364 8.53 -7.85 6.46
C ASP A 364 8.72 -7.20 7.82
N LYS A 365 9.22 -5.96 7.86
CA LYS A 365 9.39 -5.18 9.09
C LYS A 365 9.27 -3.70 8.81
N ALA A 366 8.75 -2.97 9.79
CA ALA A 366 8.65 -1.52 9.76
C ALA A 366 9.50 -0.86 10.86
N TRP A 367 10.05 0.31 10.53
CA TRP A 367 10.73 1.20 11.45
C TRP A 367 9.98 2.54 11.49
N PRO A 368 9.47 2.98 12.65
CA PRO A 368 8.93 4.33 12.80
C PRO A 368 9.94 5.37 12.35
N LEU A 369 9.53 6.37 11.58
CA LEU A 369 10.43 7.47 11.21
C LEU A 369 10.95 8.21 12.45
N THR A 370 10.17 8.23 13.53
CA THR A 370 10.54 8.81 14.83
C THR A 370 11.68 8.05 15.53
N ALA A 371 11.96 6.80 15.14
CA ALA A 371 13.12 6.06 15.66
C ALA A 371 14.46 6.64 15.16
N PHE A 372 14.44 7.49 14.14
CA PHE A 372 15.62 8.10 13.53
C PHE A 372 15.85 9.55 14.00
N ALA A 373 15.80 9.79 15.30
CA ALA A 373 16.08 11.12 15.86
C ALA A 373 17.54 11.51 15.61
N ASP A 374 17.81 12.70 15.06
CA ASP A 374 19.16 13.28 14.91
C ASP A 374 20.23 12.32 14.32
N ASP A 375 20.06 11.88 13.07
CA ASP A 375 21.02 11.03 12.33
C ASP A 375 21.33 9.66 12.98
N THR A 376 20.31 9.04 13.60
CA THR A 376 20.47 7.75 14.28
C THR A 376 20.85 6.63 13.31
N VAL A 377 21.78 5.78 13.77
CA VAL A 377 22.14 4.49 13.15
C VAL A 377 21.55 3.37 14.00
N ILE A 378 20.71 2.54 13.38
CA ILE A 378 20.02 1.41 13.98
C ILE A 378 20.65 0.13 13.43
N ASN A 379 21.25 -0.69 14.31
CA ASN A 379 21.60 -2.07 14.00
C ASN A 379 20.47 -2.95 14.51
N ASP A 380 19.88 -3.73 13.61
CA ASP A 380 18.68 -4.51 13.89
C ASP A 380 18.75 -5.86 13.17
N ASP A 381 17.74 -6.68 13.40
CA ASP A 381 17.57 -7.98 12.79
C ASP A 381 16.15 -8.16 12.24
N LEU A 382 16.07 -8.85 11.11
CA LEU A 382 14.83 -9.34 10.52
C LEU A 382 14.94 -10.84 10.27
N ASN A 383 14.51 -11.64 11.26
CA ASN A 383 14.51 -13.11 11.19
C ASN A 383 15.87 -13.70 10.77
N GLY A 384 16.96 -13.18 11.35
CA GLY A 384 18.34 -13.58 11.06
C GLY A 384 19.03 -12.76 9.98
N ALA A 385 18.30 -11.91 9.25
CA ALA A 385 18.90 -10.91 8.38
C ALA A 385 19.37 -9.72 9.23
N GLY A 386 20.68 -9.64 9.48
CA GLY A 386 21.27 -8.46 10.12
C GLY A 386 21.16 -7.22 9.22
N LEU A 387 20.55 -6.17 9.74
CA LEU A 387 20.30 -4.91 9.03
C LEU A 387 20.97 -3.74 9.73
N VAL A 388 21.46 -2.79 8.94
CA VAL A 388 21.80 -1.44 9.42
C VAL A 388 20.93 -0.44 8.69
N LEU A 389 20.26 0.41 9.46
CA LEU A 389 19.49 1.53 8.96
C LEU A 389 20.09 2.83 9.48
N LEU A 390 20.14 3.85 8.64
CA LEU A 390 20.44 5.21 9.06
C LEU A 390 19.38 6.14 8.52
N GLY A 391 19.05 7.16 9.30
CA GLY A 391 18.02 8.09 8.90
C GLY A 391 17.98 9.33 9.75
N ASN A 392 17.17 10.27 9.30
CA ASN A 392 16.90 11.51 10.00
C ASN A 392 15.40 11.79 9.92
N ALA A 393 14.74 11.82 11.07
CA ALA A 393 13.30 12.05 11.17
C ALA A 393 12.89 13.43 10.62
N ARG A 394 13.72 14.47 10.80
CA ARG A 394 13.43 15.84 10.32
C ARG A 394 13.46 15.93 8.80
N ASP A 395 14.33 15.13 8.17
CA ASP A 395 14.46 15.09 6.72
C ASP A 395 13.70 13.93 6.09
N ARG A 396 13.06 13.09 6.92
CA ARG A 396 12.38 11.84 6.55
C ARG A 396 13.27 10.91 5.71
N THR A 397 14.58 10.99 5.92
CA THR A 397 15.53 10.14 5.22
C THR A 397 15.63 8.80 5.94
N VAL A 398 15.61 7.71 5.19
CA VAL A 398 16.01 6.39 5.69
C VAL A 398 16.78 5.67 4.58
N ARG A 399 17.91 5.06 4.94
CA ARG A 399 18.69 4.16 4.10
C ARG A 399 18.90 2.87 4.88
N ALA A 400 18.77 1.75 4.20
CA ALA A 400 18.90 0.43 4.82
C ALA A 400 19.85 -0.45 4.00
N TYR A 401 20.61 -1.29 4.70
CA TYR A 401 21.59 -2.19 4.13
C TYR A 401 21.58 -3.51 4.92
N ARG A 402 21.95 -4.61 4.27
CA ARG A 402 22.39 -5.80 5.01
C ARG A 402 23.75 -5.49 5.61
N ARG A 403 23.95 -5.85 6.88
CA ARG A 403 25.19 -5.55 7.61
C ARG A 403 26.20 -6.70 7.60
N ASP A 404 25.81 -7.88 7.10
CA ASP A 404 26.66 -9.08 6.98
C ASP A 404 27.48 -9.39 8.25
N GLY A 405 26.81 -9.31 9.41
CA GLY A 405 27.40 -9.56 10.73
C GLY A 405 28.13 -8.37 11.37
N GLN A 406 28.38 -7.29 10.63
CA GLN A 406 29.03 -6.07 11.13
C GLN A 406 28.10 -5.26 12.03
N ALA A 407 28.65 -4.51 12.98
CA ALA A 407 27.90 -3.51 13.74
C ALA A 407 28.41 -2.11 13.37
N PHE A 408 27.50 -1.21 13.03
CA PHE A 408 27.82 0.14 12.59
C PHE A 408 27.49 1.18 13.65
N GLN A 409 28.36 2.17 13.81
CA GLN A 409 28.16 3.30 14.70
C GLN A 409 28.13 4.59 13.88
N ALA A 410 27.27 5.53 14.30
CA ALA A 410 27.27 6.88 13.75
C ALA A 410 28.63 7.56 14.01
N THR A 411 29.04 8.41 13.08
CA THR A 411 30.15 9.33 13.31
C THR A 411 29.61 10.76 13.42
N SER A 412 30.49 11.76 13.54
CA SER A 412 30.09 13.17 13.47
C SER A 412 29.56 13.57 12.08
N SER A 413 29.71 12.72 11.06
CA SER A 413 29.15 12.92 9.72
C SER A 413 28.05 11.89 9.47
N PRO A 414 26.84 12.30 9.06
CA PRO A 414 25.74 11.37 8.76
C PRO A 414 26.01 10.51 7.51
N LEU A 415 27.05 10.85 6.73
CA LEU A 415 27.46 10.11 5.54
C LEU A 415 28.61 9.13 5.81
N VAL A 416 29.02 8.99 7.08
CA VAL A 416 30.15 8.15 7.46
C VAL A 416 29.77 7.31 8.67
N LEU A 417 29.95 5.99 8.54
CA LEU A 417 29.73 5.02 9.59
C LEU A 417 31.06 4.37 10.00
N PHE A 418 31.14 3.95 11.27
CA PHE A 418 32.28 3.20 11.78
C PHE A 418 31.89 1.75 12.10
N ALA A 419 32.65 0.79 11.62
CA ALA A 419 32.39 -0.65 11.76
C ALA A 419 33.49 -1.38 12.54
N GLY A 420 33.93 -0.80 13.67
CA GLY A 420 34.97 -1.40 14.51
C GLY A 420 36.28 -1.65 13.75
N GLU A 421 36.77 -2.89 13.80
CA GLU A 421 38.00 -3.30 13.10
C GLU A 421 37.90 -3.20 11.57
N GLN A 422 36.68 -3.20 11.01
CA GLN A 422 36.45 -3.04 9.57
C GLN A 422 36.49 -1.58 9.11
N GLY A 423 36.79 -0.64 10.01
CA GLY A 423 37.11 0.73 9.68
C GLY A 423 35.93 1.59 9.28
N VAL A 424 36.19 2.55 8.39
CA VAL A 424 35.26 3.63 8.02
C VAL A 424 34.52 3.26 6.74
N TRP A 425 33.19 3.42 6.77
CA TRP A 425 32.30 3.19 5.65
C TRP A 425 31.62 4.49 5.24
N ARG A 426 31.48 4.72 3.92
CA ARG A 426 30.85 5.89 3.33
C ARG A 426 29.49 5.55 2.78
N VAL A 427 28.50 6.36 3.13
CA VAL A 427 27.13 6.23 2.64
C VAL A 427 27.05 6.87 1.26
N THR A 428 26.65 6.09 0.26
CA THR A 428 26.24 6.59 -1.06
C THR A 428 24.78 6.23 -1.34
N GLU A 429 24.20 6.76 -2.41
CA GLU A 429 22.84 6.42 -2.80
C GLU A 429 22.71 4.96 -3.26
N ALA A 430 23.77 4.38 -3.83
CA ALA A 430 23.77 3.01 -4.33
C ALA A 430 24.19 1.97 -3.27
N ALA A 431 25.11 2.31 -2.38
CA ALA A 431 25.71 1.35 -1.44
C ALA A 431 26.30 2.02 -0.19
N LEU A 432 26.54 1.22 0.84
CA LEU A 432 27.48 1.56 1.91
C LEU A 432 28.85 1.04 1.48
N GLN A 433 29.80 1.94 1.23
CA GLN A 433 31.13 1.63 0.67
C GLN A 433 32.18 1.55 1.78
N GLY A 434 32.85 0.41 1.89
CA GLY A 434 33.84 0.13 2.91
C GLY A 434 35.27 0.05 2.38
N PRO A 435 36.23 -0.27 3.27
CA PRO A 435 37.62 -0.49 2.87
C PRO A 435 37.78 -1.61 1.85
N ASN A 436 38.90 -1.58 1.11
CA ASN A 436 39.27 -2.62 0.13
C ASN A 436 38.22 -2.90 -0.96
N GLY A 437 37.35 -1.93 -1.24
CA GLY A 437 36.30 -2.06 -2.26
C GLY A 437 35.06 -2.83 -1.80
N ALA A 438 34.93 -3.12 -0.50
CA ALA A 438 33.70 -3.70 0.04
C ALA A 438 32.50 -2.77 -0.21
N ALA A 439 31.35 -3.34 -0.56
CA ALA A 439 30.14 -2.57 -0.81
C ALA A 439 28.93 -3.38 -0.37
N LEU A 440 28.07 -2.77 0.44
CA LEU A 440 26.79 -3.32 0.83
C LEU A 440 25.71 -2.59 0.01
N PRO A 441 25.03 -3.26 -0.94
CA PRO A 441 24.01 -2.62 -1.77
C PRO A 441 22.86 -2.09 -0.92
N ARG A 442 22.32 -0.93 -1.32
CA ARG A 442 21.18 -0.34 -0.64
C ARG A 442 19.92 -1.18 -0.86
N LEU A 443 19.20 -1.43 0.22
CA LEU A 443 17.88 -2.07 0.19
C LEU A 443 16.81 -1.04 -0.18
N ALA A 444 15.85 -1.48 -0.99
CA ALA A 444 14.71 -0.68 -1.40
C ALA A 444 13.52 -0.93 -0.46
N GLY A 445 12.97 0.14 0.11
CA GLY A 445 11.81 0.09 0.99
C GLY A 445 10.93 1.33 0.79
N PRO A 446 9.60 1.19 0.78
CA PRO A 446 8.72 2.34 0.75
C PRO A 446 8.68 3.05 2.11
N THR A 447 8.33 4.33 2.11
CA THR A 447 7.70 4.95 3.28
C THR A 447 6.19 4.81 3.17
N ALA A 448 5.47 4.70 4.28
CA ALA A 448 4.01 4.72 4.32
C ALA A 448 3.50 5.14 5.70
N SER A 449 2.26 5.61 5.78
CA SER A 449 1.52 5.71 7.04
C SER A 449 1.29 4.33 7.63
N TRP A 450 1.27 4.23 8.95
CA TRP A 450 1.10 2.97 9.67
C TRP A 450 -0.15 2.21 9.25
N PHE A 451 -1.28 2.89 9.10
CA PHE A 451 -2.54 2.26 8.67
C PHE A 451 -2.39 1.55 7.32
N ALA A 452 -1.61 2.13 6.39
CA ALA A 452 -1.44 1.57 5.06
C ALA A 452 -0.45 0.40 5.07
N TRP A 453 0.63 0.51 5.85
CA TRP A 453 1.60 -0.58 6.00
C TRP A 453 0.99 -1.79 6.70
N ALA A 454 0.43 -1.60 7.90
CA ALA A 454 -0.15 -2.66 8.71
C ALA A 454 -1.35 -3.34 8.00
N ASP A 455 -2.08 -2.59 7.18
CA ASP A 455 -3.14 -3.15 6.33
C ASP A 455 -2.60 -4.14 5.27
N ARG A 456 -1.54 -3.76 4.55
CA ARG A 456 -1.04 -4.54 3.40
C ARG A 456 -0.15 -5.70 3.78
N VAL A 457 0.59 -5.56 4.86
CA VAL A 457 1.57 -6.54 5.32
C VAL A 457 1.01 -7.36 6.50
N GLY A 458 -0.08 -6.90 7.11
CA GLY A 458 -0.79 -7.54 8.22
C GLY A 458 -0.42 -6.95 9.58
N GLY A 459 -1.40 -6.80 10.48
CA GLY A 459 -1.19 -6.22 11.82
C GLY A 459 -0.19 -6.96 12.73
N GLY A 460 0.27 -8.14 12.32
CA GLY A 460 1.33 -8.88 13.01
C GLY A 460 2.75 -8.50 12.58
N THR A 461 2.93 -7.60 11.61
CA THR A 461 4.27 -7.24 11.12
C THR A 461 5.15 -6.74 12.27
N PRO A 462 6.38 -7.27 12.41
CA PRO A 462 7.36 -6.73 13.33
C PRO A 462 7.50 -5.22 13.17
N LEU A 463 7.47 -4.53 14.31
CA LEU A 463 7.68 -3.09 14.40
C LEU A 463 8.91 -2.86 15.26
N PHE A 464 9.85 -2.06 14.79
CA PHE A 464 11.02 -1.70 15.58
C PHE A 464 10.62 -0.92 16.83
N ALA A 465 11.19 -1.34 17.97
CA ALA A 465 11.06 -0.63 19.24
C ALA A 465 12.47 -0.42 19.83
N PRO A 466 12.81 0.81 20.28
CA PRO A 466 14.08 1.06 20.94
C PRO A 466 14.30 0.11 22.13
N GLY A 467 15.45 -0.55 22.20
CA GLY A 467 15.78 -1.50 23.26
C GLY A 467 15.47 -2.97 22.97
N SER A 468 14.90 -3.30 21.80
CA SER A 468 14.68 -4.69 21.37
C SER A 468 15.93 -5.37 20.79
N VAL A 469 17.13 -4.94 21.15
CA VAL A 469 18.37 -5.62 20.72
C VAL A 469 18.35 -7.01 21.37
N PRO A 470 18.42 -8.11 20.59
CA PRO A 470 18.65 -9.42 21.18
C PRO A 470 19.95 -9.33 21.97
N THR A 471 19.89 -9.51 23.29
CA THR A 471 21.08 -9.87 24.05
C THR A 471 21.54 -11.21 23.48
N ASP A 472 22.75 -11.22 22.94
CA ASP A 472 23.43 -12.39 22.33
C ASP A 472 23.19 -13.71 23.08
#